data_AF-H1YX93-F1
#
_entry.id   AF-H1YX93-F1
#
_cell.length_a   1.000
_cell.length_b   1.000
_cell.length_c   1.000
_cell.angle_alpha   90.00
_cell.angle_beta   90.00
_cell.angle_gamma   90.00
#
_symmetry.space_group_name_H-M   'P 1'
#
loop_
_entity.id
_entity.type
_entity.pdbx_description
1 polymer ?
#
loop_
_entity_poly.entity_id
_entity_poly.type
_entity_poly.pdbx_seq_one_letter_code
_entity_poly.pdbx_strand_id
1 'polypeptide(L)'
;MGFDSSKCDFNICRGECLTRCPYVSYDETGAKNAIKSLINGKNVPILTECITCAACNDFCPTGANPWDLIAWRQEETDILGIPVDAKPSSDWLKKPYFVRKGKPGGPLISMGGIYEVVPQQEFLSGIMFDDATIIGGGNLACGFTETHLGRASRPKKNLSVFIENLSLEAEKYGVDEIVFTHDACYNVVTTLAMAENMEVPFRPVHILEYLRNWLKEHKDRITPLNIKAGLQGGCTTRYAPVSGDKEIWSDWISDIFEMIGVESVEANRKYTGENRLCCGSSIFHSQHERALDIQKMNIQDAIDAGAERYVFICPACIAIMRMTCGKLNLEPVYITQLVRMALGEELGEAGTAAFGYPVR
;
A
#
# COMPACT_ATOMS: atom_id res chain seq x y z
N MET A 1 3.16 4.54 14.26
CA MET A 1 2.46 3.31 14.68
C MET A 1 2.56 3.23 16.19
N GLY A 2 1.44 3.34 16.88
CA GLY A 2 1.32 3.22 18.33
C GLY A 2 -0.14 3.40 18.76
N PHE A 3 -0.68 2.39 19.45
CA PHE A 3 -1.98 2.51 20.12
C PHE A 3 -1.85 3.48 21.30
N ASP A 4 -2.75 4.46 21.37
CA ASP A 4 -2.80 5.42 22.47
C ASP A 4 -4.01 5.14 23.36
N SER A 5 -3.76 4.41 24.45
CA SER A 5 -4.79 4.06 25.42
C SER A 5 -5.46 5.28 26.05
N SER A 6 -4.77 6.43 26.15
CA SER A 6 -5.32 7.66 26.74
C SER A 6 -6.38 8.30 25.85
N LYS A 7 -6.34 8.03 24.55
CA LYS A 7 -7.35 8.47 23.58
C LYS A 7 -8.50 7.49 23.44
N CYS A 8 -8.40 6.28 24.01
CA CYS A 8 -9.45 5.27 23.87
C CYS A 8 -10.57 5.48 24.90
N ASP A 9 -11.55 6.34 24.57
CA ASP A 9 -12.69 6.66 25.43
C ASP A 9 -13.98 5.98 24.95
N PHE A 10 -14.45 5.00 25.74
CA PHE A 10 -15.66 4.22 25.48
C PHE A 10 -16.98 4.97 25.77
N ASN A 11 -16.93 6.16 26.37
CA ASN A 11 -18.11 6.98 26.62
C ASN A 11 -18.51 7.83 25.40
N ILE A 12 -17.56 8.15 24.52
CA ILE A 12 -17.76 9.02 23.35
C ILE A 12 -17.68 8.26 22.02
N CYS A 13 -17.31 6.98 22.03
CA CYS A 13 -17.30 6.11 20.85
C CYS A 13 -18.29 4.94 21.02
N ARG A 14 -18.77 4.37 19.92
CA ARG A 14 -19.59 3.15 19.87
C ARG A 14 -18.79 1.90 19.49
N GLY A 15 -17.47 1.96 19.66
CA GLY A 15 -16.58 0.88 19.22
C GLY A 15 -16.47 0.78 17.70
N GLU A 16 -16.51 1.92 17.00
CA GLU A 16 -16.46 2.06 15.54
C GLU A 16 -15.32 1.28 14.90
N CYS A 17 -14.21 1.10 15.62
CA CYS A 17 -13.08 0.30 15.19
C CYS A 17 -13.45 -1.14 14.82
N LEU A 18 -14.46 -1.74 15.47
CA LEU A 18 -14.91 -3.10 15.17
C LEU A 18 -16.33 -3.11 14.58
N THR A 19 -17.23 -2.22 15.02
CA THR A 19 -18.60 -2.18 14.49
C THR A 19 -18.68 -1.71 13.03
N ARG A 20 -17.70 -0.92 12.56
CA ARG A 20 -17.57 -0.53 11.14
C ARG A 20 -16.65 -1.45 10.35
N CYS A 21 -16.02 -2.45 10.97
CA CYS A 21 -15.08 -3.31 10.26
C CYS A 21 -15.83 -4.16 9.22
N PRO A 22 -15.48 -4.10 7.93
CA PRO A 22 -16.23 -4.80 6.88
C PRO A 22 -15.93 -6.31 6.83
N TYR A 23 -15.04 -6.80 7.69
CA TYR A 23 -14.56 -8.19 7.67
C TYR A 23 -15.02 -9.03 8.86
N VAL A 24 -15.62 -8.41 9.87
CA VAL A 24 -16.12 -9.05 11.10
C VAL A 24 -17.46 -8.43 11.49
N SER A 25 -18.20 -9.08 12.38
CA SER A 25 -19.49 -8.57 12.86
C SER A 25 -19.46 -8.41 14.37
N TYR A 26 -19.53 -7.16 14.82
CA TYR A 26 -19.62 -6.80 16.23
C TYR A 26 -20.78 -5.81 16.42
N ASP A 27 -21.56 -6.01 17.48
CA ASP A 27 -22.41 -4.95 18.02
C ASP A 27 -21.58 -4.00 18.91
N GLU A 28 -22.18 -2.90 19.35
CA GLU A 28 -21.48 -1.90 20.18
C GLU A 28 -20.91 -2.50 21.46
N THR A 29 -21.68 -3.37 22.14
CA THR A 29 -21.27 -3.94 23.42
C THR A 29 -20.10 -4.91 23.24
N GLY A 30 -20.19 -5.79 22.25
CA GLY A 30 -19.14 -6.72 21.86
C GLY A 30 -17.87 -6.00 21.42
N ALA A 31 -17.99 -4.96 20.60
CA ALA A 31 -16.85 -4.17 20.15
C ALA A 31 -16.10 -3.52 21.33
N LYS A 32 -16.84 -2.81 22.21
CA LYS A 32 -16.26 -2.17 23.39
C LYS A 32 -15.59 -3.19 24.32
N ASN A 33 -16.25 -4.33 24.55
CA ASN A 33 -15.70 -5.39 25.41
C ASN A 33 -14.46 -6.05 24.80
N ALA A 34 -14.41 -6.26 23.49
CA ALA A 34 -13.25 -6.79 22.80
C ALA A 34 -12.04 -5.86 22.96
N ILE A 35 -12.18 -4.56 22.67
CA ILE A 35 -11.08 -3.60 22.83
C ILE A 35 -10.64 -3.47 24.29
N LYS A 36 -11.57 -3.38 25.26
CA LYS A 36 -11.23 -3.38 26.69
C LYS A 36 -10.44 -4.63 27.07
N SER A 37 -10.83 -5.79 26.55
CA SER A 37 -10.14 -7.06 26.82
C SER A 37 -8.73 -7.06 26.24
N LEU A 38 -8.54 -6.55 25.02
CA LEU A 38 -7.22 -6.38 24.41
C LEU A 38 -6.33 -5.41 25.20
N ILE A 39 -6.87 -4.28 25.68
CA ILE A 39 -6.12 -3.34 26.53
C ILE A 39 -5.62 -4.07 27.80
N ASN A 40 -6.47 -4.91 28.37
CA ASN A 40 -6.16 -5.71 29.56
C ASN A 40 -5.35 -7.00 29.28
N GLY A 41 -4.83 -7.20 28.06
CA GLY A 41 -3.97 -8.34 27.73
C GLY A 41 -4.68 -9.68 27.57
N LYS A 42 -5.99 -9.66 27.32
CA LYS A 42 -6.78 -10.88 27.10
C LYS A 42 -6.89 -11.20 25.61
N ASN A 43 -6.88 -12.50 25.31
CA ASN A 43 -7.16 -13.00 23.98
C ASN A 43 -8.66 -12.92 23.69
N VAL A 44 -9.02 -12.42 22.51
CA VAL A 44 -10.38 -12.28 22.03
C VAL A 44 -10.46 -12.64 20.54
N PRO A 45 -11.64 -13.03 20.01
CA PRO A 45 -11.78 -13.54 18.64
C PRO A 45 -11.18 -12.66 17.53
N ILE A 46 -11.25 -11.33 17.67
CA ILE A 46 -10.67 -10.40 16.70
C ILE A 46 -9.18 -10.64 16.40
N LEU A 47 -8.42 -11.24 17.33
CA LEU A 47 -7.01 -11.56 17.11
C LEU A 47 -6.79 -12.59 15.98
N THR A 48 -7.72 -13.51 15.73
CA THR A 48 -7.66 -14.47 14.63
C THR A 48 -8.52 -14.07 13.43
N GLU A 49 -9.56 -13.27 13.65
CA GLU A 49 -10.48 -12.85 12.59
C GLU A 49 -9.96 -11.66 11.77
N CYS A 50 -9.10 -10.82 12.37
CA CYS A 50 -8.53 -9.63 11.76
C CYS A 50 -7.66 -9.98 10.55
N ILE A 51 -7.96 -9.36 9.41
CA ILE A 51 -7.22 -9.54 8.15
C ILE A 51 -6.03 -8.58 7.97
N THR A 52 -5.62 -7.91 9.05
CA THR A 52 -4.46 -6.99 9.12
C THR A 52 -4.49 -5.80 8.14
N CYS A 53 -5.69 -5.23 7.88
CA CYS A 53 -5.88 -4.15 6.90
C CYS A 53 -5.71 -2.71 7.42
N ALA A 54 -5.50 -2.52 8.73
CA ALA A 54 -5.43 -1.22 9.41
C ALA A 54 -6.67 -0.30 9.34
N ALA A 55 -7.78 -0.73 8.74
CA ALA A 55 -8.96 0.13 8.54
C ALA A 55 -9.56 0.72 9.82
N CYS A 56 -9.44 -0.01 10.94
CA CYS A 56 -10.00 0.46 12.20
C CYS A 56 -9.26 1.66 12.81
N ASN A 57 -8.06 2.00 12.32
CA ASN A 57 -7.40 3.26 12.68
C ASN A 57 -8.19 4.46 12.14
N ASP A 58 -8.58 4.45 10.87
CA ASP A 58 -9.39 5.53 10.25
C ASP A 58 -10.78 5.65 10.88
N PHE A 59 -11.37 4.53 11.31
CA PHE A 59 -12.70 4.53 11.93
C PHE A 59 -12.71 5.05 13.36
N CYS A 60 -11.54 5.15 14.01
CA CYS A 60 -11.45 5.52 15.41
C CYS A 60 -11.64 7.04 15.57
N PRO A 61 -12.76 7.51 16.16
CA PRO A 61 -13.08 8.94 16.21
C PRO A 61 -12.12 9.74 17.10
N THR A 62 -11.34 9.04 17.94
CA THR A 62 -10.39 9.67 18.88
C THR A 62 -8.93 9.51 18.44
N GLY A 63 -8.66 8.85 17.30
CA GLY A 63 -7.30 8.61 16.83
C GLY A 63 -6.44 7.77 17.77
N ALA A 64 -7.05 6.77 18.44
CA ALA A 64 -6.35 5.88 19.38
C ALA A 64 -5.54 4.76 18.71
N ASN A 65 -5.65 4.59 17.38
CA ASN A 65 -5.00 3.54 16.59
C ASN A 65 -5.26 2.09 17.06
N PRO A 66 -6.52 1.63 17.12
CA PRO A 66 -6.89 0.29 17.60
C PRO A 66 -6.30 -0.86 16.79
N TRP A 67 -5.97 -0.69 15.50
CA TRP A 67 -5.27 -1.75 14.75
C TRP A 67 -3.88 -2.01 15.35
N ASP A 68 -3.17 -0.97 15.77
CA ASP A 68 -1.84 -1.13 16.37
C ASP A 68 -1.93 -2.03 17.61
N LEU A 69 -2.95 -1.86 18.46
CA LEU A 69 -3.21 -2.75 19.60
C LEU A 69 -3.45 -4.21 19.16
N ILE A 70 -4.30 -4.42 18.16
CA ILE A 70 -4.58 -5.75 17.63
C ILE A 70 -3.30 -6.40 17.09
N ALA A 71 -2.53 -5.66 16.29
CA ALA A 71 -1.29 -6.14 15.68
C ALA A 71 -0.23 -6.48 16.74
N TRP A 72 -0.08 -5.66 17.79
CA TRP A 72 0.81 -5.96 18.92
C TRP A 72 0.38 -7.21 19.69
N ARG A 73 -0.91 -7.35 19.99
CA ARG A 73 -1.42 -8.56 20.67
C ARG A 73 -1.29 -9.81 19.81
N GLN A 74 -1.44 -9.70 18.49
CA GLN A 74 -1.18 -10.80 17.56
C GLN A 74 0.28 -11.27 17.63
N GLU A 75 1.24 -10.33 17.68
CA GLU A 75 2.67 -10.68 17.83
C GLU A 75 2.99 -11.27 19.20
N GLU A 76 2.50 -10.66 20.29
CA GLU A 76 2.76 -11.12 21.66
C GLU A 76 2.28 -12.55 21.92
N THR A 77 1.21 -12.95 21.24
CA THR A 77 0.56 -14.26 21.42
C THR A 77 0.92 -15.27 20.33
N ASP A 78 1.61 -14.83 19.27
CA ASP A 78 1.91 -15.61 18.06
C ASP A 78 0.66 -16.28 17.44
N ILE A 79 -0.52 -15.70 17.67
CA ILE A 79 -1.81 -16.39 17.44
C ILE A 79 -2.16 -16.58 15.96
N LEU A 80 -1.59 -15.76 15.06
CA LEU A 80 -1.76 -15.95 13.62
C LEU A 80 -0.85 -17.06 13.08
N GLY A 81 0.30 -17.29 13.74
CA GLY A 81 1.40 -18.08 13.21
C GLY A 81 1.95 -17.55 11.88
N ILE A 82 2.97 -18.23 11.35
CA ILE A 82 3.45 -18.04 9.98
C ILE A 82 2.92 -19.22 9.16
N PRO A 83 2.09 -19.00 8.11
CA PRO A 83 1.66 -20.09 7.25
C PRO A 83 2.86 -20.85 6.66
N VAL A 84 2.80 -22.18 6.63
CA VAL A 84 3.91 -23.03 6.13
C VAL A 84 4.31 -22.66 4.70
N ASP A 85 3.33 -22.28 3.87
CA ASP A 85 3.53 -21.90 2.47
C ASP A 85 3.82 -20.41 2.26
N ALA A 86 3.69 -19.58 3.31
CA ALA A 86 4.12 -18.20 3.23
C ALA A 86 5.65 -18.18 3.24
N LYS A 87 6.28 -17.79 2.12
CA LYS A 87 7.73 -17.49 2.11
C LYS A 87 8.00 -16.58 3.30
N PRO A 88 8.80 -17.01 4.30
CA PRO A 88 9.02 -16.18 5.45
C PRO A 88 9.67 -14.89 4.93
N SER A 89 9.16 -13.76 5.35
CA SER A 89 9.74 -12.43 5.06
C SER A 89 11.25 -12.30 5.27
N SER A 90 11.87 -13.18 6.06
CA SER A 90 13.32 -13.30 6.16
C SER A 90 13.98 -13.56 4.80
N ASP A 91 13.25 -14.17 3.87
CA ASP A 91 13.69 -14.38 2.49
C ASP A 91 13.66 -13.07 1.71
N TRP A 92 12.71 -12.18 1.99
CA TRP A 92 12.69 -10.85 1.38
C TRP A 92 13.91 -10.04 1.77
N LEU A 93 14.33 -10.11 3.04
CA LEU A 93 15.53 -9.45 3.53
C LEU A 93 16.83 -10.03 2.95
N LYS A 94 16.80 -11.25 2.41
CA LYS A 94 17.95 -11.95 1.81
C LYS A 94 18.00 -11.86 0.28
N LYS A 95 17.07 -11.14 -0.34
CA LYS A 95 17.03 -11.00 -1.80
C LYS A 95 18.30 -10.35 -2.32
N PRO A 96 18.82 -10.81 -3.47
CA PRO A 96 19.99 -10.21 -4.08
C PRO A 96 19.72 -8.75 -4.39
N TYR A 97 20.78 -7.95 -4.28
CA TYR A 97 20.72 -6.56 -4.68
C TYR A 97 20.51 -6.47 -6.20
N PHE A 98 19.59 -5.60 -6.60
CA PHE A 98 19.26 -5.30 -7.97
C PHE A 98 19.60 -3.85 -8.27
N VAL A 99 20.17 -3.61 -9.46
CA VAL A 99 20.38 -2.26 -9.99
C VAL A 99 20.18 -2.23 -11.50
N ARG A 100 19.41 -1.26 -11.97
CA ARG A 100 19.42 -0.78 -13.37
C ARG A 100 19.95 0.64 -13.36
N LYS A 101 21.15 0.85 -13.89
CA LYS A 101 21.80 2.16 -13.89
C LYS A 101 21.14 3.08 -14.93
N GLY A 102 20.81 4.29 -14.49
CA GLY A 102 20.39 5.39 -15.35
C GLY A 102 21.54 6.36 -15.63
N LYS A 103 21.20 7.61 -15.95
CA LYS A 103 22.20 8.67 -16.15
C LYS A 103 22.67 9.26 -14.81
N PRO A 104 23.94 9.68 -14.69
CA PRO A 104 24.39 10.44 -13.52
C PRO A 104 23.54 11.69 -13.29
N GLY A 105 23.13 11.94 -12.05
CA GLY A 105 22.23 13.04 -11.69
C GLY A 105 20.75 12.79 -12.03
N GLY A 106 20.40 11.64 -12.61
CA GLY A 106 19.02 11.22 -12.79
C GLY A 106 18.37 10.74 -11.48
N PRO A 107 17.04 10.56 -11.45
CA PRO A 107 16.32 10.13 -10.25
C PRO A 107 16.78 8.78 -9.73
N LEU A 108 16.82 8.62 -8.40
CA LEU A 108 17.04 7.33 -7.74
C LEU A 108 15.69 6.76 -7.29
N ILE A 109 15.32 5.59 -7.83
CA ILE A 109 14.03 4.95 -7.58
C ILE A 109 14.23 3.61 -6.88
N SER A 110 13.64 3.45 -5.71
CA SER A 110 13.63 2.21 -4.93
C SER A 110 12.36 1.39 -5.17
N MET A 111 12.56 0.17 -5.66
CA MET A 111 11.55 -0.90 -5.73
C MET A 111 11.36 -1.64 -4.38
N GLY A 112 12.23 -1.34 -3.42
CA GLY A 112 12.31 -2.01 -2.12
C GLY A 112 12.56 -3.53 -2.23
N GLY A 113 12.08 -4.27 -1.23
CA GLY A 113 12.23 -5.73 -1.14
C GLY A 113 11.19 -6.56 -1.90
N ILE A 114 10.20 -5.94 -2.54
CA ILE A 114 9.09 -6.62 -3.23
C ILE A 114 9.11 -6.40 -4.75
N TYR A 115 10.30 -6.14 -5.30
CA TYR A 115 10.53 -5.77 -6.69
C TYR A 115 10.14 -6.83 -7.74
N GLU A 116 9.86 -8.06 -7.32
CA GLU A 116 9.51 -9.21 -8.16
C GLU A 116 8.03 -9.64 -8.05
N VAL A 117 7.25 -9.01 -7.15
CA VAL A 117 5.82 -9.33 -6.98
C VAL A 117 5.01 -9.04 -8.26
N VAL A 118 5.50 -8.08 -9.03
CA VAL A 118 5.11 -7.77 -10.41
C VAL A 118 6.42 -7.54 -11.19
N PRO A 119 6.40 -7.54 -12.54
CA PRO A 119 7.57 -7.15 -13.34
C PRO A 119 7.83 -5.65 -13.21
N GLN A 120 8.26 -5.19 -12.03
CA GLN A 120 8.42 -3.77 -11.71
C GLN A 120 9.40 -3.08 -12.65
N GLN A 121 10.39 -3.81 -13.17
CA GLN A 121 11.34 -3.27 -14.15
C GLN A 121 10.65 -2.82 -15.45
N GLU A 122 9.66 -3.58 -15.92
CA GLU A 122 8.81 -3.19 -17.06
C GLU A 122 7.85 -2.06 -16.65
N PHE A 123 7.33 -2.11 -15.41
CA PHE A 123 6.45 -1.06 -14.92
C PHE A 123 7.14 0.31 -14.76
N LEU A 124 8.46 0.28 -14.61
CA LEU A 124 9.32 1.45 -14.47
C LEU A 124 10.19 1.60 -15.71
N SER A 125 9.59 1.50 -16.90
CA SER A 125 10.23 1.75 -18.19
C SER A 125 9.52 2.87 -18.95
N GLY A 126 10.15 3.39 -20.00
CA GLY A 126 9.64 4.51 -20.77
C GLY A 126 10.23 5.85 -20.35
N ILE A 127 9.80 6.92 -21.02
CA ILE A 127 10.45 8.24 -21.01
C ILE A 127 10.56 8.87 -19.63
N MET A 128 9.66 8.54 -18.71
CA MET A 128 9.75 9.01 -17.33
C MET A 128 10.95 8.40 -16.60
N PHE A 129 11.36 7.18 -16.95
CA PHE A 129 12.33 6.38 -16.21
C PHE A 129 13.64 6.12 -16.96
N ASP A 130 13.80 6.64 -18.19
CA ASP A 130 14.98 6.42 -19.03
C ASP A 130 16.28 6.90 -18.36
N ASP A 131 16.20 8.01 -17.62
CA ASP A 131 17.34 8.59 -16.93
C ASP A 131 17.47 8.10 -15.49
N ALA A 132 16.47 7.37 -14.98
CA ALA A 132 16.41 6.94 -13.59
C ALA A 132 17.32 5.74 -13.31
N THR A 133 18.04 5.81 -12.19
CA THR A 133 18.66 4.64 -11.59
C THR A 133 17.62 3.93 -10.73
N ILE A 134 17.40 2.64 -10.98
CA ILE A 134 16.44 1.83 -10.24
C ILE A 134 17.18 0.81 -9.38
N ILE A 135 16.88 0.81 -8.09
CA ILE A 135 17.47 -0.10 -7.10
C ILE A 135 16.39 -0.98 -6.44
N GLY A 136 16.79 -2.16 -6.01
CA GLY A 136 15.94 -3.10 -5.27
C GLY A 136 16.80 -4.11 -4.54
N GLY A 137 16.20 -4.88 -3.63
CA GLY A 137 16.95 -5.89 -2.88
C GLY A 137 16.45 -6.03 -1.45
N GLY A 138 16.96 -7.05 -0.77
CA GLY A 138 16.55 -7.33 0.61
C GLY A 138 17.05 -6.31 1.62
N ASN A 139 18.22 -5.73 1.38
CA ASN A 139 18.76 -4.61 2.16
C ASN A 139 17.89 -3.34 2.04
N LEU A 140 17.05 -3.24 1.00
CA LEU A 140 16.11 -2.14 0.76
C LEU A 140 14.66 -2.51 1.11
N ALA A 141 14.45 -3.60 1.86
CA ALA A 141 13.13 -3.98 2.34
C ALA A 141 12.77 -3.23 3.63
N CYS A 142 11.66 -2.50 3.63
CA CYS A 142 11.21 -1.74 4.80
C CYS A 142 10.65 -2.61 5.94
N GLY A 143 10.34 -3.88 5.67
CA GLY A 143 9.76 -4.81 6.64
C GLY A 143 8.27 -4.61 6.92
N PHE A 144 7.58 -3.65 6.30
CA PHE A 144 6.15 -3.37 6.57
C PHE A 144 5.22 -4.55 6.29
N THR A 145 5.50 -5.32 5.25
CA THR A 145 4.72 -6.50 4.85
C THR A 145 4.62 -7.57 5.95
N GLU A 146 5.52 -7.54 6.94
CA GLU A 146 5.49 -8.40 8.12
C GLU A 146 4.31 -8.18 9.04
N THR A 147 3.77 -6.97 9.06
CA THR A 147 2.59 -6.64 9.85
C THR A 147 1.39 -7.49 9.41
N HIS A 148 1.37 -7.92 8.14
CA HIS A 148 0.34 -8.83 7.63
C HIS A 148 0.47 -10.27 8.12
N LEU A 149 1.64 -10.64 8.63
CA LEU A 149 1.96 -11.95 9.19
C LEU A 149 1.98 -11.93 10.73
N GLY A 150 1.31 -10.96 11.36
CA GLY A 150 1.25 -10.83 12.81
C GLY A 150 2.55 -10.37 13.46
N ARG A 151 3.51 -9.82 12.70
CA ARG A 151 4.81 -9.36 13.21
C ARG A 151 4.91 -7.84 13.19
N ALA A 152 4.08 -7.19 14.00
CA ALA A 152 3.90 -5.74 14.09
C ALA A 152 5.19 -4.95 14.37
N SER A 153 6.14 -5.50 15.11
CA SER A 153 7.36 -4.83 15.54
C SER A 153 8.41 -4.69 14.45
N ARG A 154 8.28 -5.46 13.35
CA ARG A 154 9.33 -5.60 12.34
C ARG A 154 9.72 -4.29 11.66
N PRO A 155 8.79 -3.42 11.24
CA PRO A 155 9.17 -2.15 10.60
C PRO A 155 9.98 -1.27 11.55
N LYS A 156 9.59 -1.23 12.83
CA LYS A 156 10.30 -0.47 13.86
C LYS A 156 11.68 -1.06 14.15
N LYS A 157 11.78 -2.38 14.31
CA LYS A 157 13.06 -3.08 14.57
C LYS A 157 14.05 -2.92 13.41
N ASN A 158 13.55 -2.82 12.17
CA ASN A 158 14.37 -2.69 10.97
C ASN A 158 14.61 -1.23 10.54
N LEU A 159 13.99 -0.26 11.21
CA LEU A 159 13.93 1.13 10.76
C LEU A 159 15.32 1.75 10.56
N SER A 160 16.22 1.59 11.54
CA SER A 160 17.57 2.17 11.50
C SER A 160 18.38 1.63 10.34
N VAL A 161 18.43 0.30 10.20
CA VAL A 161 19.18 -0.39 9.13
C VAL A 161 18.60 -0.04 7.76
N PHE A 162 17.27 0.08 7.67
CA PHE A 162 16.61 0.47 6.42
C PHE A 162 16.98 1.90 5.99
N ILE A 163 16.97 2.85 6.92
CA ILE A 163 17.38 4.24 6.64
C ILE A 163 18.87 4.29 6.30
N GLU A 164 19.73 3.64 7.08
CA GLU A 164 21.18 3.59 6.82
C GLU A 164 21.48 3.05 5.41
N ASN A 165 20.87 1.93 5.01
CA ASN A 165 21.06 1.37 3.68
C ASN A 165 20.61 2.34 2.57
N LEU A 166 19.49 3.04 2.76
CA LEU A 166 19.01 4.03 1.79
C LEU A 166 19.93 5.26 1.73
N SER A 167 20.45 5.72 2.87
CA SER A 167 21.43 6.81 2.94
C SER A 167 22.70 6.48 2.18
N LEU A 168 23.23 5.26 2.33
CA LEU A 168 24.38 4.79 1.57
C LEU A 168 24.13 4.77 0.07
N GLU A 169 22.91 4.42 -0.37
CA GLU A 169 22.55 4.49 -1.79
C GLU A 169 22.41 5.95 -2.27
N ALA A 170 21.80 6.84 -1.48
CA ALA A 170 21.72 8.27 -1.80
C ALA A 170 23.13 8.89 -1.99
N GLU A 171 24.04 8.62 -1.05
CA GLU A 171 25.44 9.06 -1.13
C GLU A 171 26.17 8.48 -2.35
N LYS A 172 26.03 7.17 -2.58
CA LYS A 172 26.66 6.46 -3.69
C LYS A 172 26.25 7.00 -5.06
N TYR A 173 25.00 7.44 -5.20
CA TYR A 173 24.50 8.03 -6.45
C TYR A 173 24.54 9.56 -6.48
N GLY A 174 24.95 10.20 -5.37
CA GLY A 174 25.06 11.65 -5.26
C GLY A 174 23.72 12.36 -5.40
N VAL A 175 22.67 11.82 -4.76
CA VAL A 175 21.31 12.38 -4.80
C VAL A 175 20.83 12.70 -3.39
N ASP A 176 20.01 13.74 -3.26
CA ASP A 176 19.42 14.16 -1.98
C ASP A 176 17.98 13.65 -1.80
N GLU A 177 17.45 12.90 -2.77
CA GLU A 177 16.08 12.37 -2.75
C GLU A 177 16.00 10.93 -3.29
N ILE A 178 15.04 10.18 -2.76
CA ILE A 178 14.76 8.79 -3.18
C ILE A 178 13.26 8.64 -3.46
N VAL A 179 12.93 8.13 -4.64
CA VAL A 179 11.56 7.80 -5.04
C VAL A 179 11.19 6.39 -4.60
N PHE A 180 10.05 6.24 -3.92
CA PHE A 180 9.54 4.95 -3.44
C PHE A 180 8.32 4.52 -4.26
N THR A 181 8.43 3.34 -4.87
CA THR A 181 7.39 2.74 -5.72
C THR A 181 6.25 2.09 -4.94
N HIS A 182 6.45 1.85 -3.66
CA HIS A 182 5.49 1.23 -2.76
C HIS A 182 5.25 2.15 -1.55
N ASP A 183 3.98 2.42 -1.30
CA ASP A 183 3.49 3.28 -0.22
C ASP A 183 3.95 2.81 1.16
N ALA A 184 4.07 1.50 1.39
CA ALA A 184 4.57 1.00 2.67
C ALA A 184 6.03 1.40 2.94
N CYS A 185 6.90 1.44 1.92
CA CYS A 185 8.29 1.88 2.08
C CYS A 185 8.35 3.38 2.38
N TYR A 186 7.58 4.17 1.62
CA TYR A 186 7.45 5.61 1.84
C TYR A 186 6.96 5.94 3.25
N ASN A 187 5.94 5.23 3.75
CA ASN A 187 5.37 5.46 5.08
C ASN A 187 6.33 5.07 6.22
N VAL A 188 7.23 4.11 6.00
CA VAL A 188 8.27 3.75 6.96
C VAL A 188 9.28 4.88 7.11
N VAL A 189 9.75 5.48 6.01
CA VAL A 189 10.71 6.60 6.04
C VAL A 189 10.07 7.98 6.26
N THR A 190 8.76 8.06 6.42
CA THR A 190 8.06 9.32 6.73
C THR A 190 7.33 9.20 8.08
N THR A 191 6.15 8.61 8.09
CA THR A 191 5.27 8.52 9.27
C THR A 191 5.91 7.74 10.42
N LEU A 192 6.52 6.57 10.14
CA LEU A 192 7.16 5.78 11.21
C LEU A 192 8.46 6.43 11.68
N ALA A 193 9.33 6.86 10.77
CA ALA A 193 10.57 7.56 11.13
C ALA A 193 10.31 8.79 12.01
N MET A 194 9.33 9.62 11.63
CA MET A 194 8.91 10.77 12.42
C MET A 194 8.39 10.36 13.81
N ALA A 195 7.54 9.33 13.89
CA ALA A 195 7.01 8.84 15.18
C ALA A 195 8.11 8.29 16.11
N GLU A 196 9.21 7.78 15.54
CA GLU A 196 10.36 7.26 16.28
C GLU A 196 11.46 8.33 16.49
N ASN A 197 11.22 9.59 16.11
CA ASN A 197 12.20 10.67 16.12
C ASN A 197 13.51 10.32 15.39
N MET A 198 13.40 9.56 14.29
CA MET A 198 14.54 9.16 13.47
C MET A 198 14.76 10.16 12.34
N GLU A 199 16.00 10.62 12.22
CA GLU A 199 16.43 11.48 11.11
C GLU A 199 16.49 10.67 9.81
N VAL A 200 16.01 11.26 8.73
CA VAL A 200 16.05 10.68 7.38
C VAL A 200 16.87 11.64 6.52
N PRO A 201 18.14 11.32 6.20
CA PRO A 201 19.09 12.28 5.63
C PRO A 201 18.95 12.45 4.10
N PHE A 202 17.79 12.12 3.56
CA PHE A 202 17.40 12.31 2.17
C PHE A 202 15.91 12.63 2.15
N ARG A 203 15.42 13.30 1.10
CA ARG A 203 14.00 13.58 0.91
C ARG A 203 13.27 12.34 0.41
N PRO A 204 12.29 11.79 1.15
CA PRO A 204 11.46 10.71 0.62
C PRO A 204 10.45 11.25 -0.39
N VAL A 205 10.37 10.63 -1.57
CA VAL A 205 9.43 10.98 -2.63
C VAL A 205 8.54 9.79 -2.92
N HIS A 206 7.23 9.99 -2.92
CA HIS A 206 6.33 8.91 -3.34
C HIS A 206 6.27 8.82 -4.87
N ILE A 207 6.12 7.62 -5.44
CA ILE A 207 6.02 7.46 -6.91
C ILE A 207 4.92 8.31 -7.53
N LEU A 208 3.81 8.52 -6.83
CA LEU A 208 2.73 9.40 -7.30
C LEU A 208 3.14 10.87 -7.34
N GLU A 209 3.92 11.33 -6.35
CA GLU A 209 4.47 12.69 -6.37
C GLU A 209 5.41 12.86 -7.56
N TYR A 210 6.28 11.87 -7.80
CA TYR A 210 7.20 11.83 -8.93
C TYR A 210 6.47 11.89 -10.28
N LEU A 211 5.49 11.00 -10.50
CA LEU A 211 4.68 10.96 -11.72
C LEU A 211 3.95 12.29 -11.96
N ARG A 212 3.31 12.82 -10.92
CA ARG A 212 2.60 14.11 -10.97
C ARG A 212 3.54 15.25 -11.36
N ASN A 213 4.72 15.34 -10.72
CA ASN A 213 5.66 16.43 -10.99
C ASN A 213 6.20 16.33 -12.43
N TRP A 214 6.57 15.12 -12.87
CA TRP A 214 7.01 14.88 -14.24
C TRP A 214 5.94 15.29 -15.26
N LEU A 215 4.67 14.90 -15.06
CA LEU A 215 3.56 15.29 -15.93
C LEU A 215 3.31 16.80 -15.94
N LYS A 216 3.48 17.49 -14.80
CA LYS A 216 3.34 18.96 -14.73
C LYS A 216 4.39 19.69 -15.57
N GLU A 217 5.59 19.11 -15.69
CA GLU A 217 6.71 19.66 -16.47
C GLU A 217 6.62 19.31 -17.96
N HIS A 218 5.88 18.26 -18.32
CA HIS A 218 5.81 17.71 -19.69
C HIS A 218 4.37 17.65 -20.23
N LYS A 219 3.56 18.67 -19.94
CA LYS A 219 2.14 18.70 -20.30
C LYS A 219 1.88 18.55 -21.81
N ASP A 220 2.80 19.04 -22.63
CA ASP A 220 2.77 18.94 -24.10
C ASP A 220 2.91 17.49 -24.62
N ARG A 221 3.37 16.56 -23.76
CA ARG A 221 3.53 15.14 -24.08
C ARG A 221 2.31 14.30 -23.75
N ILE A 222 1.30 14.88 -23.09
CA ILE A 222 0.16 14.15 -22.58
C ILE A 222 -0.96 14.08 -23.63
N THR A 223 -1.40 12.86 -23.91
CA THR A 223 -2.62 12.54 -24.65
C THR A 223 -3.69 12.08 -23.67
N PRO A 224 -4.78 12.86 -23.46
CA PRO A 224 -5.86 12.46 -22.56
C PRO A 224 -6.48 11.12 -22.94
N LEU A 225 -6.65 10.24 -21.95
CA LEU A 225 -7.18 8.89 -22.13
C LEU A 225 -8.69 8.88 -22.34
N ASN A 226 -9.42 9.81 -21.72
CA ASN A 226 -10.89 9.92 -21.75
C ASN A 226 -11.59 8.64 -21.27
N ILE A 227 -11.15 8.10 -20.13
CA ILE A 227 -11.68 6.87 -19.54
C ILE A 227 -12.19 7.11 -18.12
N LYS A 228 -13.07 6.23 -17.64
CA LYS A 228 -13.52 6.18 -16.24
C LYS A 228 -12.73 5.15 -15.45
N ALA A 229 -12.30 5.51 -14.24
CA ALA A 229 -11.51 4.61 -13.41
C ALA A 229 -11.93 4.61 -11.95
N GLY A 230 -11.96 3.40 -11.37
CA GLY A 230 -11.99 3.18 -9.93
C GLY A 230 -10.57 2.94 -9.41
N LEU A 231 -10.30 3.33 -8.17
CA LEU A 231 -9.00 3.18 -7.52
C LEU A 231 -9.01 2.09 -6.45
N GLN A 232 -8.01 1.20 -6.43
CA GLN A 232 -7.77 0.35 -5.27
C GLN A 232 -7.00 1.09 -4.18
N GLY A 233 -7.71 1.53 -3.15
CA GLY A 233 -7.15 2.19 -1.97
C GLY A 233 -6.51 1.20 -0.99
N GLY A 234 -5.24 0.87 -1.20
CA GLY A 234 -4.48 -0.13 -0.44
C GLY A 234 -4.47 0.08 1.09
N CYS A 235 -4.17 -0.98 1.83
CA CYS A 235 -4.10 -0.97 3.31
C CYS A 235 -2.94 -0.13 3.87
N THR A 236 -1.86 0.02 3.12
CA THR A 236 -0.69 0.76 3.56
C THR A 236 -0.85 2.26 3.37
N THR A 237 -1.74 2.71 2.47
CA THR A 237 -1.99 4.13 2.22
C THR A 237 -2.56 4.84 3.45
N ARG A 238 -3.21 4.09 4.36
CA ARG A 238 -3.74 4.56 5.65
C ARG A 238 -2.66 5.14 6.59
N TYR A 239 -1.39 4.85 6.33
CA TYR A 239 -0.25 5.36 7.09
C TYR A 239 0.45 6.52 6.43
N ALA A 240 -0.05 7.02 5.29
CA ALA A 240 0.55 8.16 4.62
C ALA A 240 0.45 9.42 5.49
N PRO A 241 1.41 10.35 5.37
CA PRO A 241 1.29 11.68 5.93
C PRO A 241 -0.04 12.32 5.53
N VAL A 242 -0.65 13.02 6.47
CA VAL A 242 -1.93 13.71 6.30
C VAL A 242 -1.67 15.20 6.12
N SER A 243 -2.31 15.81 5.12
CA SER A 243 -2.31 17.26 4.89
C SER A 243 -3.75 17.75 4.98
N GLY A 244 -4.07 18.54 6.01
CA GLY A 244 -5.46 18.89 6.31
C GLY A 244 -6.28 17.65 6.70
N ASP A 245 -7.38 17.40 5.97
CA ASP A 245 -8.32 16.31 6.25
C ASP A 245 -8.09 15.05 5.40
N LYS A 246 -7.04 15.03 4.56
CA LYS A 246 -6.79 13.94 3.61
C LYS A 246 -5.35 13.45 3.64
N GLU A 247 -5.19 12.18 3.30
CA GLU A 247 -3.89 11.55 3.07
C GLU A 247 -3.26 12.16 1.81
N ILE A 248 -1.98 12.50 1.86
CA ILE A 248 -1.30 13.29 0.80
C ILE A 248 -1.39 12.66 -0.61
N TRP A 249 -1.55 11.33 -0.70
CA TRP A 249 -1.65 10.63 -1.98
C TRP A 249 -2.96 10.90 -2.72
N SER A 250 -4.05 11.32 -2.04
CA SER A 250 -5.32 11.61 -2.73
C SER A 250 -5.15 12.77 -3.69
N ASP A 251 -4.38 13.78 -3.29
CA ASP A 251 -4.12 14.97 -4.10
C ASP A 251 -3.24 14.61 -5.29
N TRP A 252 -2.23 13.75 -5.10
CA TRP A 252 -1.39 13.27 -6.20
C TRP A 252 -2.18 12.48 -7.23
N ILE A 253 -3.06 11.57 -6.78
CA ILE A 253 -3.92 10.81 -7.70
C ILE A 253 -4.87 11.73 -8.45
N SER A 254 -5.52 12.67 -7.76
CA SER A 254 -6.44 13.62 -8.40
C SER A 254 -5.73 14.43 -9.47
N ASP A 255 -4.57 15.01 -9.17
CA ASP A 255 -3.77 15.77 -10.13
C ASP A 255 -3.34 14.92 -11.33
N ILE A 256 -2.90 13.68 -11.10
CA ILE A 256 -2.52 12.76 -12.18
C ILE A 256 -3.73 12.47 -13.07
N PHE A 257 -4.87 12.09 -12.48
CA PHE A 257 -6.09 11.73 -13.21
C PHE A 257 -6.60 12.91 -14.05
N GLU A 258 -6.61 14.12 -13.49
CA GLU A 258 -6.97 15.33 -14.23
C GLU A 258 -6.07 15.54 -15.45
N MET A 259 -4.75 15.48 -15.26
CA MET A 259 -3.80 15.71 -16.35
C MET A 259 -3.91 14.67 -17.47
N ILE A 260 -4.11 13.40 -17.13
CA ILE A 260 -4.17 12.31 -18.10
C ILE A 260 -5.60 12.02 -18.63
N GLY A 261 -6.59 12.84 -18.26
CA GLY A 261 -7.96 12.70 -18.75
C GLY A 261 -8.69 11.46 -18.23
N VAL A 262 -8.52 11.13 -16.95
CA VAL A 262 -9.24 10.04 -16.27
C VAL A 262 -10.34 10.61 -15.38
N GLU A 263 -11.59 10.21 -15.62
CA GLU A 263 -12.72 10.51 -14.76
C GLU A 263 -12.76 9.51 -13.60
N SER A 264 -12.61 10.00 -12.37
CA SER A 264 -12.70 9.17 -11.17
C SER A 264 -14.15 8.80 -10.85
N VAL A 265 -14.44 7.51 -10.64
CA VAL A 265 -15.80 7.06 -10.26
C VAL A 265 -16.02 6.98 -8.75
N GLU A 266 -15.05 7.41 -7.93
CA GLU A 266 -15.08 7.21 -6.48
C GLU A 266 -16.29 7.85 -5.81
N ALA A 267 -16.85 8.94 -6.35
CA ALA A 267 -18.08 9.57 -5.84
C ALA A 267 -19.31 8.64 -5.85
N ASN A 268 -19.31 7.62 -6.71
CA ASN A 268 -20.41 6.64 -6.85
C ASN A 268 -20.09 5.30 -6.17
N ARG A 269 -18.92 5.18 -5.53
CA ARG A 269 -18.46 3.94 -4.90
C ARG A 269 -18.76 3.90 -3.42
N LYS A 270 -19.07 2.70 -2.93
CA LYS A 270 -19.22 2.41 -1.50
C LYS A 270 -17.88 2.11 -0.84
N TYR A 271 -16.98 1.40 -1.54
CA TYR A 271 -15.74 0.88 -0.97
C TYR A 271 -14.53 1.73 -1.37
N THR A 272 -14.58 3.01 -1.04
CA THR A 272 -13.54 4.01 -1.29
C THR A 272 -13.29 4.91 -0.07
N GLY A 273 -12.28 5.79 -0.12
CA GLY A 273 -11.94 6.73 0.93
C GLY A 273 -11.69 6.01 2.25
N GLU A 274 -12.28 6.47 3.34
CA GLU A 274 -12.21 5.78 4.65
C GLU A 274 -12.72 4.32 4.58
N ASN A 275 -13.69 4.02 3.72
CA ASN A 275 -14.35 2.72 3.57
C ASN A 275 -13.63 1.76 2.59
N ARG A 276 -12.46 2.13 2.07
CA ARG A 276 -11.67 1.32 1.11
C ARG A 276 -11.38 -0.10 1.63
N LEU A 277 -11.61 -1.11 0.79
CA LEU A 277 -11.37 -2.50 1.14
C LEU A 277 -9.92 -2.95 0.85
N CYS A 278 -9.44 -3.89 1.64
CA CYS A 278 -8.14 -4.56 1.49
C CYS A 278 -8.18 -5.51 0.28
N CYS A 279 -7.04 -5.75 -0.35
CA CYS A 279 -6.92 -6.73 -1.44
C CYS A 279 -7.03 -8.20 -0.98
N GLY A 280 -6.97 -8.44 0.34
CA GLY A 280 -7.08 -9.78 0.93
C GLY A 280 -5.80 -10.62 0.84
N SER A 281 -4.66 -10.05 0.45
CA SER A 281 -3.40 -10.79 0.28
C SER A 281 -2.97 -11.58 1.53
N SER A 282 -3.13 -11.00 2.72
CA SER A 282 -2.75 -11.59 4.02
C SER A 282 -3.47 -12.90 4.33
N ILE A 283 -4.70 -13.05 3.84
CA ILE A 283 -5.55 -14.23 4.09
C ILE A 283 -5.73 -15.09 2.84
N PHE A 284 -5.11 -14.75 1.72
CA PHE A 284 -5.38 -15.41 0.44
C PHE A 284 -5.05 -16.91 0.44
N HIS A 285 -3.96 -17.30 1.12
CA HIS A 285 -3.54 -18.71 1.20
C HIS A 285 -4.30 -19.50 2.27
N SER A 286 -4.68 -18.87 3.39
CA SER A 286 -5.33 -19.54 4.51
C SER A 286 -6.86 -19.51 4.45
N GLN A 287 -7.44 -18.52 3.79
CA GLN A 287 -8.88 -18.27 3.69
C GLN A 287 -9.24 -17.80 2.27
N HIS A 288 -8.88 -18.61 1.27
CA HIS A 288 -8.97 -18.27 -0.15
C HIS A 288 -10.34 -17.75 -0.59
N GLU A 289 -11.43 -18.44 -0.22
CA GLU A 289 -12.79 -18.04 -0.58
C GLU A 289 -13.16 -16.67 0.01
N ARG A 290 -12.87 -16.45 1.30
CA ARG A 290 -13.07 -15.16 1.96
C ARG A 290 -12.28 -14.04 1.27
N ALA A 291 -11.04 -14.29 0.89
CA ALA A 291 -10.22 -13.33 0.15
C ALA A 291 -10.84 -12.98 -1.22
N LEU A 292 -11.28 -13.99 -1.98
CA LEU A 292 -11.94 -13.78 -3.27
C LEU A 292 -13.25 -13.02 -3.14
N ASP A 293 -14.05 -13.28 -2.10
CA ASP A 293 -15.32 -12.59 -1.91
C ASP A 293 -15.12 -11.11 -1.56
N ILE A 294 -14.10 -10.78 -0.75
CA ILE A 294 -13.69 -9.38 -0.53
C ILE A 294 -13.28 -8.71 -1.84
N GLN A 295 -12.47 -9.39 -2.66
CA GLN A 295 -12.04 -8.84 -3.95
C GLN A 295 -13.22 -8.60 -4.89
N LYS A 296 -14.12 -9.58 -5.06
CA LYS A 296 -15.32 -9.45 -5.89
C LYS A 296 -16.20 -8.30 -5.43
N MET A 297 -16.42 -8.18 -4.11
CA MET A 297 -17.22 -7.09 -3.54
C MET A 297 -16.67 -5.71 -3.92
N ASN A 298 -15.35 -5.52 -3.79
CA ASN A 298 -14.70 -4.26 -4.10
C ASN A 298 -14.66 -3.96 -5.62
N ILE A 299 -14.39 -4.98 -6.44
CA ILE A 299 -14.32 -4.85 -7.90
C ILE A 299 -15.72 -4.60 -8.46
N GLN A 300 -16.74 -5.32 -7.99
CA GLN A 300 -18.12 -5.12 -8.42
C GLN A 300 -18.62 -3.72 -8.08
N ASP A 301 -18.28 -3.19 -6.91
CA ASP A 301 -18.58 -1.79 -6.55
C ASP A 301 -17.98 -0.77 -7.54
N ALA A 302 -16.75 -1.01 -8.02
CA ALA A 302 -16.16 -0.17 -9.06
C ALA A 302 -16.88 -0.32 -10.42
N ILE A 303 -17.28 -1.53 -10.80
CA ILE A 303 -18.06 -1.80 -12.03
C ILE A 303 -19.41 -1.09 -11.97
N ASP A 304 -20.13 -1.24 -10.86
CA ASP A 304 -21.46 -0.65 -10.66
C ASP A 304 -21.40 0.89 -10.65
N ALA A 305 -20.28 1.45 -10.19
CA ALA A 305 -19.98 2.87 -10.27
C ALA A 305 -19.59 3.37 -11.69
N GLY A 306 -19.42 2.46 -12.65
CA GLY A 306 -19.13 2.77 -14.05
C GLY A 306 -17.65 2.81 -14.41
N ALA A 307 -16.76 2.16 -13.63
CA ALA A 307 -15.35 2.08 -13.96
C ALA A 307 -15.10 1.26 -15.23
N GLU A 308 -14.27 1.79 -16.13
CA GLU A 308 -13.71 1.05 -17.28
C GLU A 308 -12.35 0.44 -16.96
N ARG A 309 -11.65 1.00 -15.96
CA ARG A 309 -10.37 0.51 -15.45
C ARG A 309 -10.35 0.47 -13.93
N TYR A 310 -9.62 -0.49 -13.38
CA TYR A 310 -9.32 -0.54 -11.95
C TYR A 310 -7.85 -0.25 -11.70
N VAL A 311 -7.58 0.91 -11.10
CA VAL A 311 -6.24 1.47 -10.96
C VAL A 311 -5.61 1.00 -9.66
N PHE A 312 -4.36 0.56 -9.73
CA PHE A 312 -3.58 0.11 -8.58
C PHE A 312 -2.31 0.92 -8.41
N ILE A 313 -2.00 1.26 -7.15
CA ILE A 313 -0.74 1.92 -6.77
C ILE A 313 0.19 1.00 -5.96
N CYS A 314 -0.31 -0.16 -5.52
CA CYS A 314 0.44 -1.13 -4.74
C CYS A 314 0.70 -2.39 -5.59
N PRO A 315 1.97 -2.82 -5.76
CA PRO A 315 2.31 -3.98 -6.58
C PRO A 315 1.72 -5.28 -6.01
N ALA A 316 1.59 -5.40 -4.68
CA ALA A 316 0.95 -6.57 -4.07
C ALA A 316 -0.56 -6.62 -4.35
N CYS A 317 -1.24 -5.46 -4.36
CA CYS A 317 -2.67 -5.41 -4.64
C CYS A 317 -3.00 -5.83 -6.07
N ILE A 318 -2.28 -5.30 -7.07
CA ILE A 318 -2.54 -5.68 -8.47
C ILE A 318 -2.19 -7.16 -8.71
N ALA A 319 -1.11 -7.66 -8.12
CA ALA A 319 -0.70 -9.06 -8.27
C ALA A 319 -1.78 -10.03 -7.79
N ILE A 320 -2.42 -9.74 -6.65
CA ILE A 320 -3.42 -10.64 -6.06
C ILE A 320 -4.83 -10.45 -6.64
N MET A 321 -5.16 -9.25 -7.15
CA MET A 321 -6.52 -8.93 -7.62
C MET A 321 -6.69 -9.01 -9.14
N ARG A 322 -5.63 -8.95 -9.95
CA ARG A 322 -5.73 -8.89 -11.43
C ARG A 322 -6.56 -10.02 -12.04
N MET A 323 -6.43 -11.23 -11.51
CA MET A 323 -7.18 -12.39 -12.02
C MET A 323 -8.67 -12.26 -11.73
N THR A 324 -9.03 -11.73 -10.57
CA THR A 324 -10.42 -11.47 -10.20
C THR A 324 -11.00 -10.33 -11.02
N CYS A 325 -10.21 -9.28 -11.30
CA CYS A 325 -10.60 -8.19 -12.20
C CYS A 325 -10.92 -8.74 -13.60
N GLY A 326 -10.03 -9.56 -14.17
CA GLY A 326 -10.24 -10.20 -15.47
C GLY A 326 -11.48 -11.11 -15.52
N LYS A 327 -11.75 -11.88 -14.46
CA LYS A 327 -12.97 -12.70 -14.35
C LYS A 327 -14.26 -11.86 -14.31
N LEU A 328 -14.20 -10.64 -13.81
CA LEU A 328 -15.32 -9.70 -13.74
C LEU A 328 -15.33 -8.71 -14.92
N ASN A 329 -14.46 -8.90 -15.92
CA ASN A 329 -14.33 -8.03 -17.10
C ASN A 329 -14.04 -6.56 -16.77
N LEU A 330 -13.39 -6.27 -15.64
CA LEU A 330 -12.83 -4.96 -15.35
C LEU A 330 -11.32 -5.02 -15.57
N GLU A 331 -10.78 -4.17 -16.44
CA GLU A 331 -9.36 -4.25 -16.76
C GLU A 331 -8.51 -3.63 -15.62
N PRO A 332 -7.63 -4.41 -14.98
CA PRO A 332 -6.70 -3.90 -13.97
C PRO A 332 -5.56 -3.11 -14.63
N VAL A 333 -5.16 -1.98 -14.05
CA VAL A 333 -4.05 -1.17 -14.54
C VAL A 333 -3.17 -0.65 -13.39
N TYR A 334 -1.86 -0.81 -13.50
CA TYR A 334 -0.93 -0.20 -12.55
C TYR A 334 -0.72 1.28 -12.87
N ILE A 335 -0.60 2.15 -11.87
CA ILE A 335 -0.59 3.61 -12.06
C ILE A 335 0.51 4.09 -13.00
N THR A 336 1.71 3.51 -12.95
CA THR A 336 2.78 3.90 -13.89
C THR A 336 2.41 3.52 -15.32
N GLN A 337 1.75 2.37 -15.52
CA GLN A 337 1.29 1.93 -16.85
C GLN A 337 0.18 2.83 -17.37
N LEU A 338 -0.76 3.23 -16.51
CA LEU A 338 -1.80 4.19 -16.88
C LEU A 338 -1.21 5.52 -17.37
N VAL A 339 -0.21 6.05 -16.66
CA VAL A 339 0.47 7.28 -17.09
C VAL A 339 1.21 7.07 -18.41
N ARG A 340 1.91 5.95 -18.59
CA ARG A 340 2.60 5.61 -19.85
C ARG A 340 1.63 5.53 -21.05
N MET A 341 0.43 4.99 -20.85
CA MET A 341 -0.62 5.01 -21.90
C MET A 341 -0.96 6.44 -22.31
N ALA A 342 -1.08 7.36 -21.35
CA ALA A 342 -1.36 8.77 -21.64
C ALA A 342 -0.18 9.47 -22.32
N LEU A 343 1.03 8.91 -22.26
CA LEU A 343 2.21 9.38 -22.98
C LEU A 343 2.36 8.72 -24.36
N GLY A 344 1.39 7.90 -24.78
CA GLY A 344 1.39 7.21 -26.06
C GLY A 344 2.42 6.08 -26.15
N GLU A 345 2.84 5.53 -25.01
CA GLU A 345 3.85 4.46 -24.97
C GLU A 345 3.23 3.06 -25.07
N GLU A 346 3.97 2.16 -25.72
CA GLU A 346 3.70 0.73 -25.68
C GLU A 346 4.14 0.13 -24.33
N LEU A 347 3.25 -0.62 -23.67
CA LEU A 347 3.46 -1.09 -22.30
C LEU A 347 4.35 -2.33 -22.16
N GLY A 348 4.80 -2.92 -23.27
CA GLY A 348 5.58 -4.16 -23.28
C GLY A 348 4.74 -5.39 -22.96
N GLU A 349 5.41 -6.52 -22.68
CA GLU A 349 4.75 -7.83 -22.46
C GLU A 349 3.90 -7.84 -21.18
N ALA A 350 4.32 -7.12 -20.13
CA ALA A 350 3.54 -7.01 -18.91
C ALA A 350 2.19 -6.29 -19.11
N GLY A 351 2.04 -5.44 -20.13
CA GLY A 351 0.81 -4.69 -20.37
C GLY A 351 0.34 -3.90 -19.14
N THR A 352 -0.97 -3.89 -18.88
CA THR A 352 -1.57 -3.11 -17.78
C THR A 352 -1.47 -3.77 -16.40
N ALA A 353 -1.34 -5.11 -16.32
CA ALA A 353 -1.39 -5.83 -15.03
C ALA A 353 -0.52 -7.10 -14.92
N ALA A 354 0.42 -7.30 -15.84
CA ALA A 354 1.33 -8.44 -15.89
C ALA A 354 0.61 -9.81 -15.99
N PHE A 355 -0.07 -10.05 -17.11
CA PHE A 355 -0.52 -11.40 -17.45
C PHE A 355 0.71 -12.28 -17.73
N GLY A 356 0.88 -13.38 -16.99
CA GLY A 356 1.81 -14.45 -17.37
C GLY A 356 3.22 -14.43 -16.78
N TYR A 357 3.61 -13.47 -15.93
CA TYR A 357 4.93 -13.52 -15.26
C TYR A 357 4.87 -14.39 -14.00
N PRO A 358 5.77 -15.38 -13.81
CA PRO A 358 5.55 -16.44 -12.84
C PRO A 358 5.70 -15.93 -11.41
N VAL A 359 4.64 -16.08 -10.62
CA VAL A 359 4.81 -16.32 -9.18
C VAL A 359 5.38 -17.73 -9.07
N ARG A 360 6.71 -17.85 -9.11
CA ARG A 360 7.41 -19.13 -8.86
C ARG A 360 7.30 -19.54 -7.40
#